data_AF-A0A7X7US96-F1
#
_entry.id   AF-A0A7X7US96-F1
#
_cell.length_a   1.000
_cell.length_b   1.000
_cell.length_c   1.000
_cell.angle_alpha   90.00
_cell.angle_beta   90.00
_cell.angle_gamma   90.00
#
_symmetry.space_group_name_H-M   'P 1'
#
loop_
_entity.id
_entity.type
_entity.pdbx_description
1 polymer ?
#
loop_
_entity_poly.entity_id
_entity_poly.type
_entity_poly.pdbx_seq_one_letter_code
_entity_poly.pdbx_strand_id
1 'polypeptide(L)'
;MINTTISPKEFLWEVERYRIGYILKDALKGKSDLNGYTLLHKGYAAHFYFYVTVMSHKGIDIALKKEANNLQPNDKVFAQQEEMKDYIVRNYAYKVLKKEEDVVFYQIINPLDHE
;
A
#
# COMPACT_ATOMS: atom_id res chain seq x y z
N MET A 1 13.38 41.97 -4.89
CA MET A 1 12.51 41.21 -3.94
C MET A 1 11.94 40.03 -4.70
N ILE A 2 12.22 38.81 -4.27
CA ILE A 2 11.59 37.62 -4.83
C ILE A 2 10.62 37.11 -3.77
N ASN A 3 9.35 37.49 -3.88
CA ASN A 3 8.28 36.83 -3.15
C ASN A 3 7.80 35.66 -4.00
N THR A 4 8.42 34.50 -3.82
CA THR A 4 7.88 33.23 -4.32
C THR A 4 7.25 32.50 -3.15
N THR A 5 6.00 32.85 -2.85
CA THR A 5 5.13 32.01 -2.02
C THR A 5 4.69 30.84 -2.89
N ILE A 6 5.55 29.82 -3.00
CA ILE A 6 5.14 28.54 -3.58
C ILE A 6 4.27 27.89 -2.51
N SER A 7 2.96 28.09 -2.59
CA SER A 7 2.02 27.10 -2.07
C SER A 7 1.89 26.05 -3.16
N PRO A 8 2.59 24.91 -3.11
CA PRO A 8 2.32 23.87 -4.06
C PRO A 8 0.94 23.34 -3.70
N LYS A 9 -0.07 23.71 -4.49
CA LYS A 9 -1.20 22.81 -4.66
C LYS A 9 -0.57 21.56 -5.30
N GLU A 10 -0.25 20.55 -4.48
CA GLU A 10 0.23 19.26 -4.98
C GLU A 10 -0.70 18.84 -6.11
N PHE A 11 -0.14 18.57 -7.29
CA PHE A 11 -0.97 18.20 -8.41
C PHE A 11 -1.62 16.84 -8.13
N LEU A 12 -2.84 16.61 -8.61
CA LEU A 12 -3.60 15.37 -8.32
C LEU A 12 -2.80 14.09 -8.63
N TRP A 13 -2.00 14.10 -9.71
CA TRP A 13 -1.13 12.98 -10.08
C TRP A 13 0.08 12.78 -9.15
N GLU A 14 0.50 13.82 -8.41
CA GLU A 14 1.48 13.71 -7.34
C GLU A 14 0.82 13.14 -6.09
N VAL A 15 -0.37 13.62 -5.73
CA VAL A 15 -1.16 13.10 -4.59
C VAL A 15 -1.42 11.61 -4.74
N GLU A 16 -1.85 11.15 -5.93
CA GLU A 16 -1.98 9.74 -6.25
C GLU A 16 -0.64 9.03 -5.97
N ARG A 17 0.46 9.40 -6.63
CA ARG A 17 1.77 8.72 -6.46
C ARG A 17 2.29 8.69 -5.01
N TYR A 18 1.95 9.67 -4.17
CA TYR A 18 2.42 9.77 -2.80
C TYR A 18 1.46 9.19 -1.76
N ARG A 19 0.28 8.68 -2.16
CA ARG A 19 -0.75 8.24 -1.23
C ARG A 19 -0.28 7.13 -0.28
N ILE A 20 0.42 6.13 -0.81
CA ILE A 20 1.04 5.09 0.03
C ILE A 20 2.02 5.69 1.03
N GLY A 21 2.81 6.70 0.63
CA GLY A 21 3.71 7.41 1.54
C GLY A 21 2.97 8.08 2.69
N TYR A 22 1.83 8.72 2.42
CA TYR A 22 0.98 9.32 3.45
C TYR A 22 0.39 8.28 4.41
N ILE A 23 -0.12 7.16 3.89
CA ILE A 23 -0.63 6.04 4.70
C ILE A 23 0.46 5.52 5.64
N LEU A 24 1.67 5.30 5.12
CA LEU A 24 2.80 4.81 5.91
C LEU A 24 3.21 5.84 6.98
N LYS A 25 3.25 7.13 6.63
CA LYS A 25 3.56 8.21 7.57
C LYS A 25 2.51 8.31 8.68
N ASP A 26 1.23 8.15 8.38
CA ASP A 26 0.16 8.21 9.36
C ASP A 26 0.11 6.97 10.26
N ALA A 27 0.45 5.79 9.74
CA ALA A 27 0.65 4.59 10.55
C ALA A 27 1.80 4.74 11.57
N LEU A 28 2.92 5.36 11.19
CA LEU A 28 4.01 5.68 12.14
C LEU A 28 3.60 6.64 13.26
N LYS A 29 2.53 7.41 13.05
CA LYS A 29 1.94 8.32 14.05
C LYS A 29 0.83 7.66 14.86
N GLY A 30 0.57 6.36 14.65
CA GLY A 30 -0.49 5.63 15.34
C GLY A 30 -1.90 5.94 14.87
N LYS A 31 -2.06 6.58 13.70
CA LYS A 31 -3.39 6.91 13.15
C LYS A 31 -4.03 5.78 12.36
N SER A 32 -3.19 4.85 11.86
CA SER A 32 -3.62 3.70 11.07
C SER A 32 -2.88 2.46 11.57
N ASP A 33 -3.61 1.39 11.87
CA ASP A 33 -3.01 0.10 12.18
C ASP A 33 -2.68 -0.65 10.88
N LEU A 34 -1.39 -0.85 10.63
CA LEU A 34 -0.85 -1.63 9.52
C LEU A 34 -0.19 -2.93 9.99
N ASN A 35 -0.36 -3.31 11.26
CA ASN A 35 0.27 -4.51 11.79
C ASN A 35 -0.25 -5.79 11.10
N GLY A 36 0.68 -6.61 10.62
CA GLY A 36 0.45 -7.80 9.81
C GLY A 36 -0.06 -7.51 8.38
N TYR A 37 0.10 -6.29 7.87
CA TYR A 37 -0.20 -5.99 6.46
C TYR A 37 1.01 -6.19 5.55
N THR A 38 0.75 -6.48 4.27
CA THR A 38 1.75 -6.45 3.20
C THR A 38 1.40 -5.37 2.18
N LEU A 39 2.31 -4.44 1.94
CA LEU A 39 2.26 -3.51 0.81
C LEU A 39 2.69 -4.23 -0.47
N LEU A 40 1.82 -4.23 -1.48
CA LEU A 40 2.11 -4.73 -2.82
C LEU A 40 2.47 -3.56 -3.74
N HIS A 41 3.70 -3.57 -4.27
CA HIS A 41 4.18 -2.50 -5.15
C HIS A 41 5.24 -2.96 -6.13
N LYS A 42 4.98 -2.79 -7.42
CA LYS A 42 5.90 -3.07 -8.51
C LYS A 42 6.78 -1.86 -8.84
N GLY A 43 8.05 -2.12 -9.10
CA GLY A 43 9.02 -1.11 -9.55
C GLY A 43 9.81 -0.48 -8.41
N TYR A 44 10.27 0.76 -8.61
CA TYR A 44 11.11 1.45 -7.63
C TYR A 44 10.31 1.82 -6.38
N ALA A 45 10.83 1.43 -5.21
CA ALA A 45 10.09 1.49 -3.94
C ALA A 45 10.96 1.97 -2.75
N ALA A 46 12.08 2.65 -3.01
CA ALA A 46 13.04 3.02 -1.95
C ALA A 46 12.39 3.81 -0.80
N HIS A 47 11.45 4.70 -1.13
CA HIS A 47 10.67 5.45 -0.14
C HIS A 47 9.86 4.52 0.77
N PHE A 48 9.27 3.45 0.23
CA PHE A 48 8.47 2.51 1.02
C PHE A 48 9.36 1.60 1.87
N TYR A 49 10.52 1.17 1.35
CA TYR A 49 11.51 0.44 2.15
C TYR A 49 11.95 1.21 3.39
N PHE A 50 12.16 2.53 3.28
CA PHE A 50 12.48 3.36 4.43
C PHE A 50 11.39 3.28 5.51
N TYR A 51 10.11 3.51 5.14
CA TYR A 51 9.01 3.49 6.10
C TYR A 51 8.78 2.10 6.71
N VAL A 52 8.79 1.04 5.90
CA VAL A 52 8.66 -0.35 6.37
C VAL A 52 9.77 -0.70 7.37
N THR A 53 11.02 -0.29 7.09
CA THR A 53 12.15 -0.49 7.99
C THR A 53 11.91 0.22 9.33
N VAL A 54 11.53 1.50 9.30
CA VAL A 54 11.26 2.27 10.53
C VAL A 54 10.09 1.67 11.34
N MET A 55 9.05 1.18 10.67
CA MET A 55 7.93 0.49 11.32
C MET A 55 8.36 -0.80 12.01
N SER A 56 9.18 -1.62 11.34
CA SER A 56 9.72 -2.85 11.91
C SER A 56 10.54 -2.57 13.19
N HIS A 57 11.38 -1.53 13.18
CA HIS A 57 12.11 -1.09 14.39
C HIS A 57 11.20 -0.62 15.54
N LYS A 58 9.96 -0.22 15.24
CA LYS A 58 8.95 0.18 16.23
C LYS A 58 8.03 -0.98 16.64
N GLY A 59 8.29 -2.20 16.17
CA GLY A 59 7.49 -3.38 16.48
C GLY A 59 6.18 -3.48 15.70
N ILE A 60 6.03 -2.70 14.62
CA ILE A 60 4.90 -2.83 13.69
C ILE A 60 5.34 -3.78 12.57
N ASP A 61 4.70 -4.94 12.51
CA ASP A 61 4.96 -5.94 11.47
C ASP A 61 4.29 -5.51 10.16
N ILE A 62 5.09 -5.18 9.16
CA ILE A 62 4.61 -4.83 7.83
C ILE A 62 5.63 -5.31 6.80
N ALA A 63 5.15 -5.90 5.70
CA ALA A 63 6.00 -6.37 4.63
C ALA A 63 5.83 -5.52 3.37
N LEU A 64 6.85 -5.54 2.49
CA LEU A 64 6.79 -5.00 1.13
C LEU A 64 7.11 -6.11 0.15
N LYS A 65 6.17 -6.43 -0.74
CA LYS A 65 6.35 -7.40 -1.83
C LYS A 65 6.21 -6.72 -3.18
N LYS A 66 7.04 -7.12 -4.13
CA LYS A 66 7.03 -6.63 -5.52
C LYS A 66 6.04 -7.35 -6.41
N GLU A 67 5.54 -8.49 -5.95
CA GLU A 67 4.68 -9.40 -6.68
C GLU A 67 3.52 -9.80 -5.77
N ALA A 68 2.35 -9.98 -6.38
CA ALA A 68 1.14 -10.43 -5.70
C ALA A 68 0.91 -11.94 -5.88
N ASN A 69 1.93 -12.70 -6.30
CA ASN A 69 1.87 -14.16 -6.37
C ASN A 69 1.99 -14.78 -4.97
N ASN A 70 1.46 -16.00 -4.84
CA ASN A 70 1.58 -16.83 -3.64
C ASN A 70 1.03 -16.18 -2.35
N LEU A 71 0.02 -15.31 -2.45
CA LEU A 71 -0.67 -14.81 -1.27
C LEU A 71 -1.45 -15.95 -0.62
N GLN A 72 -1.37 -16.03 0.70
CA GLN A 72 -1.98 -17.09 1.48
C GLN A 72 -3.36 -16.68 2.00
N PRO A 73 -4.25 -17.64 2.30
CA PRO A 73 -5.49 -17.38 3.01
C PRO A 73 -5.25 -16.56 4.29
N ASN A 74 -6.07 -15.55 4.50
CA ASN A 74 -5.99 -14.54 5.56
C ASN A 74 -4.88 -13.49 5.45
N ASP A 75 -4.05 -13.51 4.40
CA ASP A 75 -3.10 -12.42 4.16
C ASP A 75 -3.85 -11.09 4.05
N LYS A 76 -3.40 -10.09 4.82
CA LYS A 76 -3.87 -8.71 4.71
C LYS A 76 -2.92 -7.94 3.80
N VAL A 77 -3.41 -7.47 2.66
CA VAL A 77 -2.58 -6.77 1.67
C VAL A 77 -3.20 -5.43 1.30
N PHE A 78 -2.37 -4.50 0.82
CA PHE A 78 -2.89 -3.27 0.24
C PHE A 78 -2.05 -2.83 -0.95
N ALA A 79 -2.73 -2.23 -1.93
CA ALA A 79 -2.15 -1.85 -3.20
C ALA A 79 -2.81 -0.58 -3.72
N GLN A 80 -2.02 0.20 -4.45
CA GLN A 80 -2.48 1.39 -5.15
C GLN A 80 -2.48 1.19 -6.67
N GLN A 81 -1.41 0.59 -7.19
CA GLN A 81 -1.21 0.37 -8.63
C GLN A 81 -2.32 -0.51 -9.20
N GLU A 82 -2.95 -0.06 -10.30
CA GLU A 82 -4.01 -0.81 -10.99
C GLU A 82 -3.56 -2.23 -11.33
N GLU A 83 -2.32 -2.41 -11.81
CA GLU A 83 -1.78 -3.75 -12.11
C GLU A 83 -1.84 -4.70 -10.90
N MET A 84 -1.54 -4.21 -9.70
CA MET A 84 -1.59 -5.02 -8.48
C MET A 84 -3.03 -5.31 -8.06
N LYS A 85 -3.91 -4.31 -8.16
CA LYS A 85 -5.34 -4.46 -7.84
C LYS A 85 -5.99 -5.46 -8.80
N ASP A 86 -5.77 -5.31 -10.09
CA ASP A 86 -6.25 -6.21 -11.13
C ASP A 86 -5.74 -7.63 -10.95
N TYR A 87 -4.47 -7.80 -10.58
CA TYR A 87 -3.91 -9.12 -10.31
C TYR A 87 -4.63 -9.80 -9.15
N ILE A 88 -4.88 -9.09 -8.04
CA ILE A 88 -5.64 -9.65 -6.91
C ILE A 88 -7.04 -10.05 -7.36
N VAL A 89 -7.73 -9.18 -8.10
CA VAL A 89 -9.11 -9.39 -8.55
C VAL A 89 -9.24 -10.63 -9.45
N ARG A 90 -8.24 -10.88 -10.30
CA ARG A 90 -8.26 -11.97 -11.26
C ARG A 90 -7.84 -13.32 -10.69
N ASN A 91 -7.00 -13.34 -9.64
CA ASN A 91 -6.33 -14.57 -9.19
C ASN A 91 -6.75 -15.02 -7.78
N TYR A 92 -7.53 -14.22 -7.05
CA TYR A 92 -7.91 -14.55 -5.66
C TYR A 92 -9.39 -14.27 -5.38
N ALA A 93 -9.99 -15.09 -4.52
CA ALA A 93 -11.15 -14.69 -3.75
C ALA A 93 -10.67 -13.76 -2.62
N TYR A 94 -11.30 -12.59 -2.48
CA TYR A 94 -10.86 -11.56 -1.53
C TYR A 94 -12.04 -10.86 -0.87
N LYS A 95 -11.78 -10.24 0.28
CA LYS A 95 -12.66 -9.28 0.94
C LYS A 95 -11.99 -7.92 0.98
N VAL A 96 -12.68 -6.87 0.55
CA VAL A 96 -12.20 -5.49 0.75
C VAL A 96 -12.39 -5.13 2.22
N LEU A 97 -11.29 -4.79 2.91
CA LEU A 97 -11.31 -4.36 4.31
C LEU A 97 -11.62 -2.87 4.42
N LYS A 98 -10.99 -2.06 3.57
CA LYS A 98 -11.23 -0.62 3.45
C LYS A 98 -10.68 -0.08 2.13
N LYS A 99 -11.09 1.15 1.81
CA LYS A 99 -10.55 1.94 0.70
C LYS A 99 -10.16 3.31 1.22
N GLU A 100 -8.97 3.76 0.86
CA GLU A 100 -8.46 5.09 1.19
C GLU A 100 -8.00 5.76 -0.11
N GLU A 101 -8.87 6.60 -0.68
CA GLU A 101 -8.69 7.15 -2.02
C GLU A 101 -8.51 6.05 -3.07
N ASP A 102 -7.35 5.96 -3.71
CA ASP A 102 -7.00 4.99 -4.75
C ASP A 102 -6.33 3.71 -4.19
N VAL A 103 -6.06 3.68 -2.89
CA VAL A 103 -5.49 2.52 -2.18
C VAL A 103 -6.59 1.62 -1.67
N VAL A 104 -6.49 0.34 -2.01
CA VAL A 104 -7.46 -0.68 -1.57
C VAL A 104 -6.76 -1.68 -0.65
N PHE A 105 -7.42 -1.98 0.47
CA PHE A 105 -6.97 -2.96 1.45
C PHE A 105 -7.82 -4.21 1.30
N TYR A 106 -7.16 -5.36 1.19
CA TYR A 106 -7.75 -6.66 0.94
C TYR A 106 -7.39 -7.62 2.07
N GLN A 107 -8.31 -8.54 2.36
CA GLN A 107 -8.02 -9.81 3.00
C GLN A 107 -8.18 -10.90 1.95
N ILE A 108 -7.13 -11.69 1.74
CA ILE A 108 -7.16 -12.83 0.84
C ILE A 108 -7.96 -13.95 1.50
N ILE A 109 -8.94 -14.49 0.77
CA ILE A 109 -9.74 -15.62 1.23
C ILE A 109 -9.04 -16.90 0.76
N ASN A 110 -8.90 -17.09 -0.56
CA ASN A 110 -8.19 -18.22 -1.18
C ASN A 110 -7.74 -17.84 -2.60
N PRO A 111 -6.72 -18.50 -3.18
CA PRO A 111 -6.44 -18.45 -4.61
C PRO A 111 -7.65 -18.93 -5.43
N LEU A 112 -7.84 -18.38 -6.64
CA LEU A 112 -8.79 -18.91 -7.60
C LEU A 112 -8.14 -20.03 -8.39
N ASP A 113 -8.87 -21.13 -8.57
CA ASP A 113 -8.45 -22.20 -9.46
C ASP A 113 -8.57 -21.70 -10.91
N HIS A 114 -7.46 -21.65 -11.62
CA HIS A 114 -7.42 -21.44 -13.05
C HIS A 114 -7.34 -22.82 -13.72
N GLU A 115 -8.50 -23.34 -14.15
CA GLU A 115 -8.58 -24.53 -15.02
C GLU A 115 -7.96 -24.28 -16.40
#